data_AF-A0A0S8HUN3-F1
#
_entry.id   AF-A0A0S8HUN3-F1
#
_cell.length_a   1.000
_cell.length_b   1.000
_cell.length_c   1.000
_cell.angle_alpha   90.00
_cell.angle_beta   90.00
_cell.angle_gamma   90.00
#
_symmetry.space_group_name_H-M   'P 1'
#
loop_
_entity.id
_entity.type
_entity.pdbx_description
1 polymer ?
#
loop_
_entity_poly.entity_id
_entity_poly.type
_entity_poly.pdbx_seq_one_letter_code
_entity_poly.pdbx_strand_id
1 'polypeptide(L)'
;LTGFLPLITEAGAENMNFKLVSMIEKRERVKVTQTEGVIIGVLDRKGLSIFENGEIATTSCRGTFDTKKGFQGYTSMIFEDGSTLVLYWKGPTSSSRPAGGKYWQYTMAVEYVEGTGRFKGVQGKGTYTGREPQWDDDYKAKGFAYYQFTGTYTVPPK
;
A
#
# COMPACT_ATOMS: atom_id res chain seq x y z
N LEU A 1 20.41 48.59 7.81
CA LEU A 1 20.60 47.15 8.06
C LEU A 1 19.74 46.38 7.07
N THR A 2 20.35 45.72 6.10
CA THR A 2 19.70 44.80 5.16
C THR A 2 19.59 43.43 5.83
N GLY A 3 18.37 43.04 6.22
CA GLY A 3 18.08 41.71 6.74
C GLY A 3 17.95 40.72 5.59
N PHE A 4 18.93 39.82 5.45
CA PHE A 4 18.78 38.61 4.65
C PHE A 4 17.91 37.62 5.44
N LEU A 5 16.68 37.41 4.99
CA LEU A 5 15.89 36.24 5.41
C LEU A 5 16.47 35.01 4.70
N PRO A 6 16.69 33.89 5.41
CA PRO A 6 17.12 32.66 4.75
C PRO A 6 16.01 32.17 3.83
N LEU A 7 16.36 31.94 2.56
CA LEU A 7 15.54 31.17 1.62
C LEU A 7 15.43 29.76 2.18
N ILE A 8 14.27 29.42 2.73
CA ILE A 8 13.91 28.03 2.98
C ILE A 8 13.64 27.43 1.61
N THR A 9 14.62 26.71 1.06
CA THR A 9 14.41 25.90 -0.13
C THR A 9 13.37 24.83 0.23
N GLU A 10 12.15 25.01 -0.26
CA GLU A 10 11.11 24.00 -0.17
C GLU A 10 11.63 22.75 -0.91
N ALA A 11 11.73 21.63 -0.21
CA ALA A 11 12.16 20.38 -0.84
C ALA A 11 11.15 20.04 -1.95
N GLY A 12 11.65 19.92 -3.18
CA GLY A 12 10.81 19.63 -4.33
C GLY A 12 10.09 18.29 -4.14
N ALA A 13 8.80 18.24 -4.48
CA ALA A 13 8.07 16.98 -4.48
C ALA A 13 8.65 16.02 -5.52
N GLU A 14 8.99 14.82 -5.09
CA GLU A 14 9.49 13.72 -5.91
C GLU A 14 8.36 12.74 -6.24
N ASN A 15 8.40 12.16 -7.44
CA ASN A 15 7.48 11.08 -7.83
C ASN A 15 8.01 9.73 -7.33
N MET A 16 7.11 8.87 -6.88
CA MET A 16 7.40 7.49 -6.54
C MET A 16 6.38 6.57 -7.21
N ASN A 17 6.88 5.72 -8.10
CA ASN A 17 6.10 4.72 -8.80
C ASN A 17 6.75 3.35 -8.61
N PHE A 18 5.94 2.35 -8.30
CA PHE A 18 6.41 0.98 -8.22
C PHE A 18 5.30 -0.03 -8.49
N LYS A 19 5.71 -1.23 -8.85
CA LYS A 19 4.85 -2.41 -8.94
C LYS A 19 5.10 -3.28 -7.72
N LEU A 20 4.05 -3.75 -7.07
CA LEU A 20 4.15 -4.70 -5.96
C LEU A 20 3.50 -6.02 -6.37
N VAL A 21 4.29 -7.09 -6.32
CA VAL A 21 3.79 -8.47 -6.35
C VAL A 21 3.89 -9.01 -4.93
N SER A 22 2.75 -9.39 -4.35
CA SER A 22 2.68 -9.87 -2.97
C SER A 22 1.96 -11.21 -2.90
N MET A 23 2.38 -12.05 -1.95
CA MET A 23 1.73 -13.29 -1.56
C MET A 23 1.04 -13.11 -0.21
N ILE A 24 -0.18 -13.62 -0.09
CA ILE A 24 -0.91 -13.74 1.18
C ILE A 24 -0.29 -14.83 2.01
N GLU A 25 0.33 -14.44 3.12
CA GLU A 25 0.85 -15.37 4.11
C GLU A 25 -0.25 -15.79 5.09
N LYS A 26 -1.11 -14.83 5.48
CA LYS A 26 -2.16 -15.06 6.47
C LYS A 26 -3.42 -14.29 6.10
N ARG A 27 -4.56 -14.95 6.22
CA ARG A 27 -5.89 -14.31 6.15
C ARG A 27 -6.82 -15.02 7.11
N GLU A 28 -7.16 -14.35 8.20
CA GLU A 28 -8.14 -14.83 9.17
C GLU A 28 -9.45 -14.09 8.96
N ARG A 29 -10.57 -14.81 9.05
CA ARG A 29 -11.92 -14.31 8.78
C ARG A 29 -12.86 -14.75 9.88
N VAL A 30 -13.66 -13.81 10.36
CA VAL A 30 -14.73 -14.07 11.31
C VAL A 30 -16.04 -13.52 10.75
N LYS A 31 -17.08 -14.37 10.75
CA LYS A 31 -18.45 -13.95 10.40
C LYS A 31 -19.06 -13.23 11.60
N VAL A 32 -19.66 -12.07 11.38
CA VAL A 32 -20.42 -11.36 12.42
C VAL A 32 -21.83 -11.94 12.44
N THR A 33 -22.14 -12.75 13.46
CA THR A 33 -23.36 -13.58 13.50
C THR A 33 -24.67 -12.78 13.53
N GLN A 34 -24.63 -11.56 14.06
CA GLN A 34 -25.81 -10.69 14.19
C GLN A 34 -25.94 -9.70 13.02
N THR A 35 -25.09 -9.80 12.00
CA THR A 35 -25.16 -8.92 10.82
C THR A 35 -24.90 -9.71 9.56
N GLU A 36 -25.97 -9.93 8.79
CA GLU A 36 -25.95 -10.76 7.59
C GLU A 36 -24.88 -10.29 6.58
N GLY A 37 -24.11 -11.24 6.07
CA GLY A 37 -23.08 -11.01 5.05
C GLY A 37 -21.86 -10.21 5.52
N VAL A 38 -21.74 -9.92 6.82
CA VAL A 38 -20.58 -9.21 7.37
C VAL A 38 -19.49 -10.19 7.77
N ILE A 39 -18.30 -9.98 7.19
CA ILE A 39 -17.08 -10.68 7.53
C ILE A 39 -16.03 -9.63 7.86
N ILE A 40 -15.41 -9.79 9.02
CA ILE A 40 -14.26 -9.00 9.44
C ILE A 40 -13.01 -9.89 9.50
N GLY A 41 -11.83 -9.28 9.46
CA GLY A 41 -10.61 -10.06 9.57
C GLY A 41 -9.33 -9.27 9.45
N VAL A 42 -8.24 -10.03 9.49
CA VAL A 42 -6.86 -9.55 9.34
C VAL A 42 -6.20 -10.20 8.15
N LEU A 43 -5.24 -9.49 7.57
CA LEU A 43 -4.48 -9.88 6.41
C LEU A 43 -2.99 -9.60 6.67
N ASP A 44 -2.14 -10.58 6.39
CA ASP A 44 -0.69 -10.42 6.31
C ASP A 44 -0.19 -10.90 4.93
N ARG A 45 0.70 -10.12 4.33
CA ARG A 45 1.30 -10.38 3.03
C ARG A 45 2.77 -10.03 3.03
N LYS A 46 3.53 -10.76 2.21
CA LYS A 46 4.91 -10.41 1.85
C LYS A 46 5.09 -10.34 0.35
N GLY A 47 6.02 -9.52 -0.12
CA GLY A 47 6.23 -9.32 -1.54
C GLY A 47 7.47 -8.51 -1.84
N LEU A 48 7.58 -8.14 -3.11
CA LEU A 48 8.63 -7.28 -3.64
C LEU A 48 7.98 -6.07 -4.30
N SER A 49 8.45 -4.89 -3.91
CA SER A 49 8.16 -3.63 -4.60
C SER A 49 9.30 -3.35 -5.57
N ILE A 50 8.96 -3.20 -6.85
CA ILE A 50 9.88 -3.00 -7.97
C ILE A 50 9.64 -1.59 -8.49
N PHE A 51 10.60 -0.70 -8.23
CA PHE A 51 10.53 0.73 -8.53
C PHE A 51 10.92 1.01 -9.99
N GLU A 52 10.44 2.12 -10.55
CA GLU A 52 10.76 2.50 -11.93
C GLU A 52 12.24 2.77 -12.17
N ASN A 53 12.98 3.18 -11.12
CA ASN A 53 14.43 3.37 -11.17
C ASN A 53 15.22 2.05 -11.10
N GLY A 54 14.54 0.89 -11.06
CA GLY A 54 15.15 -0.44 -10.99
C GLY A 54 15.43 -0.94 -9.57
N GLU A 55 15.25 -0.12 -8.54
CA GLU A 55 15.40 -0.56 -7.16
C GLU A 55 14.32 -1.57 -6.77
N ILE A 56 14.69 -2.49 -5.89
CA ILE A 56 13.78 -3.49 -5.33
C ILE A 56 13.79 -3.35 -3.81
N ALA A 57 12.59 -3.27 -3.21
CA ALA A 57 12.42 -3.31 -1.77
C ALA A 57 11.65 -4.56 -1.34
N THR A 58 12.12 -5.22 -0.28
CA THR A 58 11.30 -6.24 0.38
C THR A 58 10.11 -5.54 1.03
N THR A 59 8.92 -6.12 0.90
CA THR A 59 7.67 -5.49 1.29
C THR A 59 6.85 -6.41 2.16
N SER A 60 6.28 -5.89 3.24
CA SER A 60 5.21 -6.55 3.99
C SER A 60 3.99 -5.65 4.07
N CYS A 61 2.80 -6.24 3.98
CA CYS A 61 1.53 -5.53 4.12
C CYS A 61 0.69 -6.17 5.20
N ARG A 62 0.27 -5.38 6.19
CA ARG A 62 -0.59 -5.83 7.29
C ARG A 62 -1.79 -4.93 7.39
N GLY A 63 -2.97 -5.53 7.48
CA GLY A 63 -4.19 -4.74 7.59
C GLY A 63 -5.40 -5.52 8.06
N THR A 64 -6.48 -4.78 8.19
CA THR A 64 -7.79 -5.27 8.60
C THR A 64 -8.81 -5.02 7.51
N PHE A 65 -9.84 -5.86 7.43
CA PHE A 65 -10.96 -5.64 6.52
C PHE A 65 -12.30 -5.92 7.21
N ASP A 66 -13.32 -5.27 6.69
CA ASP A 66 -14.73 -5.43 6.98
C ASP A 66 -15.48 -5.37 5.64
N THR A 67 -16.26 -6.40 5.31
CA THR A 67 -16.92 -6.50 4.00
C THR A 67 -17.93 -5.37 3.71
N LYS A 68 -18.36 -4.61 4.71
CA LYS A 68 -19.25 -3.45 4.57
C LYS A 68 -18.52 -2.11 4.74
N LYS A 69 -17.44 -2.06 5.52
CA LYS A 69 -16.70 -0.80 5.81
C LYS A 69 -15.41 -0.61 5.00
N GLY A 70 -14.96 -1.63 4.27
CA GLY A 70 -13.72 -1.59 3.51
C GLY A 70 -12.52 -2.14 4.28
N PHE A 71 -11.32 -1.71 3.91
CA PHE A 71 -10.07 -2.23 4.46
C PHE A 71 -9.02 -1.12 4.61
N GLN A 72 -8.10 -1.34 5.53
CA GLN A 72 -7.00 -0.42 5.80
C GLN A 72 -5.81 -1.16 6.42
N GLY A 73 -4.63 -0.55 6.35
CA GLY A 73 -3.42 -1.14 6.89
C GLY A 73 -2.17 -0.40 6.50
N TYR A 74 -1.04 -1.08 6.67
CA TYR A 74 0.28 -0.52 6.46
C TYR A 74 1.07 -1.37 5.47
N THR A 75 1.87 -0.71 4.65
CA THR A 75 2.93 -1.30 3.85
C THR A 75 4.26 -0.86 4.45
N SER A 76 5.12 -1.81 4.78
CA SER A 76 6.49 -1.55 5.21
C SER A 76 7.46 -2.05 4.14
N MET A 77 8.37 -1.18 3.71
CA MET A 77 9.39 -1.45 2.71
C MET A 77 10.78 -1.30 3.31
N ILE A 78 11.68 -2.21 2.94
CA ILE A 78 13.10 -2.17 3.30
C ILE A 78 13.92 -2.24 2.00
N PHE A 79 14.72 -1.21 1.77
CA PHE A 79 15.57 -1.04 0.60
C PHE A 79 16.96 -1.65 0.83
N GLU A 80 17.71 -1.87 -0.25
CA GLU A 80 19.06 -2.46 -0.21
C GLU A 80 20.05 -1.61 0.61
N ASP A 81 19.91 -0.29 0.56
CA ASP A 81 20.71 0.66 1.35
C ASP A 81 20.36 0.68 2.85
N GLY A 82 19.40 -0.15 3.28
CA GLY A 82 18.90 -0.21 4.65
C GLY A 82 17.87 0.87 5.00
N SER A 83 17.56 1.80 4.10
CA SER A 83 16.47 2.76 4.29
C SER A 83 15.14 2.02 4.40
N THR A 84 14.22 2.57 5.19
CA THR A 84 12.86 2.03 5.33
C THR A 84 11.82 3.06 4.95
N LEU A 85 10.66 2.58 4.50
CA LEU A 85 9.50 3.41 4.19
C LEU A 85 8.21 2.72 4.64
N VAL A 86 7.37 3.45 5.36
CA VAL A 86 6.06 2.99 5.83
C VAL A 86 4.97 3.83 5.18
N LEU A 87 4.02 3.15 4.55
CA LEU A 87 2.83 3.74 3.95
C LEU A 87 1.59 3.25 4.71
N TYR A 88 0.64 4.13 4.94
CA TYR A 88 -0.71 3.77 5.39
C TYR A 88 -1.64 3.79 4.20
N TRP A 89 -2.47 2.75 4.05
CA TRP A 89 -3.45 2.66 2.97
C TRP A 89 -4.85 2.43 3.52
N LYS A 90 -5.83 3.00 2.82
CA LYS A 90 -7.26 2.80 3.09
C LYS A 90 -8.01 2.67 1.77
N GLY A 91 -8.91 1.70 1.71
CA GLY A 91 -9.71 1.43 0.53
C GLY A 91 -10.94 0.56 0.83
N PRO A 92 -11.64 0.11 -0.21
CA PRO A 92 -11.45 0.57 -1.58
C PRO A 92 -11.97 2.01 -1.76
N THR A 93 -11.28 2.85 -2.54
CA THR A 93 -11.82 4.15 -3.01
C THR A 93 -12.65 3.99 -4.28
N SER A 94 -12.40 2.93 -5.03
CA SER A 94 -13.25 2.40 -6.09
C SER A 94 -13.07 0.89 -6.14
N SER A 95 -14.07 0.15 -6.63
CA SER A 95 -13.92 -1.29 -6.85
C SER A 95 -14.83 -1.81 -7.95
N SER A 96 -14.35 -2.83 -8.65
CA SER A 96 -15.10 -3.60 -9.63
C SER A 96 -14.85 -5.09 -9.39
N ARG A 97 -15.94 -5.81 -9.09
CA ARG A 97 -15.93 -7.25 -8.82
C ARG A 97 -17.08 -7.92 -9.56
N PRO A 98 -16.98 -8.08 -10.90
CA PRO A 98 -18.04 -8.71 -11.68
C PRO A 98 -18.22 -10.18 -11.26
N ALA A 99 -19.47 -10.63 -11.21
CA ALA A 99 -19.81 -12.03 -10.94
C ALA A 99 -19.24 -12.92 -12.06
N GLY A 100 -18.61 -14.04 -11.69
CA GLY A 100 -17.88 -14.91 -12.64
C GLY A 100 -16.59 -14.28 -13.21
N GLY A 101 -16.21 -13.08 -12.77
CA GLY A 101 -14.99 -12.42 -13.20
C GLY A 101 -13.73 -13.04 -12.61
N LYS A 102 -12.65 -13.10 -13.39
CA LYS A 102 -11.36 -13.66 -12.95
C LYS A 102 -10.64 -12.79 -11.91
N TYR A 103 -10.85 -11.48 -11.92
CA TYR A 103 -10.13 -10.54 -11.07
C TYR A 103 -11.08 -9.59 -10.34
N TRP A 104 -10.73 -9.29 -9.09
CA TRP A 104 -11.22 -8.14 -8.36
C TRP A 104 -10.23 -6.99 -8.57
N GLN A 105 -10.75 -5.85 -9.04
CA GLN A 105 -9.97 -4.64 -9.24
C GLN A 105 -10.45 -3.56 -8.28
N TYR A 106 -9.51 -2.83 -7.69
CA TYR A 106 -9.84 -1.78 -6.73
C TYR A 106 -8.71 -0.76 -6.60
N THR A 107 -9.04 0.41 -6.07
CA THR A 107 -8.07 1.45 -5.74
C THR A 107 -8.01 1.71 -4.22
N MET A 108 -6.89 2.20 -3.73
CA MET A 108 -6.68 2.56 -2.32
C MET A 108 -5.99 3.91 -2.23
N ALA A 109 -6.45 4.79 -1.35
CA ALA A 109 -5.71 6.00 -1.01
C ALA A 109 -4.55 5.64 -0.08
N VAL A 110 -3.43 6.35 -0.23
CA VAL A 110 -2.20 6.10 0.52
C VAL A 110 -1.64 7.40 1.08
N GLU A 111 -1.13 7.32 2.30
CA GLU A 111 -0.36 8.37 2.97
C GLU A 111 1.01 7.82 3.37
N TYR A 112 2.03 8.67 3.27
CA TYR A 112 3.36 8.36 3.77
C TYR A 112 3.37 8.61 5.28
N VAL A 113 3.77 7.62 6.05
CA VAL A 113 3.68 7.67 7.53
C VAL A 113 5.02 8.04 8.13
N GLU A 114 6.06 7.29 7.76
CA GLU A 114 7.41 7.49 8.27
C GLU A 114 8.42 6.79 7.38
N GLY A 115 9.69 7.16 7.53
CA GLY A 115 10.80 6.53 6.85
C GLY A 115 12.11 6.77 7.59
N THR A 116 13.12 5.99 7.21
CA THR A 116 14.49 6.12 7.73
C THR A 116 15.47 6.29 6.58
N GLY A 117 16.74 6.56 6.90
CA GLY A 117 17.78 6.80 5.89
C GLY A 117 17.39 7.97 4.98
N ARG A 118 17.33 7.71 3.67
CA ARG A 118 16.96 8.72 2.67
C ARG A 118 15.50 9.19 2.73
N PHE A 119 14.64 8.47 3.46
CA PHE A 119 13.22 8.81 3.63
C PHE A 119 12.89 9.41 5.00
N LYS A 120 13.90 9.85 5.77
CA LYS A 120 13.68 10.42 7.10
C LYS A 120 12.81 11.68 7.01
N GLY A 121 11.70 11.69 7.73
CA GLY A 121 10.74 12.81 7.75
C GLY A 121 9.85 12.90 6.51
N VAL A 122 9.75 11.83 5.73
CA VAL A 122 8.94 11.78 4.51
C VAL A 122 7.48 12.16 4.76
N GLN A 123 6.93 12.96 3.84
CA GLN A 123 5.51 13.31 3.78
C GLN A 123 5.03 13.17 2.34
N GLY A 124 3.78 12.76 2.14
CA GLY A 124 3.29 12.55 0.79
C GLY A 124 1.97 11.80 0.74
N LYS A 125 1.48 11.61 -0.48
CA LYS A 125 0.27 10.85 -0.75
C LYS A 125 0.43 10.02 -2.01
N GLY A 126 -0.39 8.99 -2.14
CA GLY A 126 -0.38 8.16 -3.33
C GLY A 126 -1.66 7.36 -3.49
N THR A 127 -1.65 6.49 -4.48
CA THR A 127 -2.74 5.58 -4.78
C THR A 127 -2.18 4.24 -5.19
N TYR A 128 -2.76 3.18 -4.63
CA TYR A 128 -2.61 1.85 -5.19
C TYR A 128 -3.76 1.54 -6.13
N THR A 129 -3.45 0.88 -7.25
CA THR A 129 -4.40 0.12 -8.05
C THR A 129 -4.10 -1.36 -7.88
N GLY A 130 -5.02 -2.09 -7.25
CA GLY A 130 -4.93 -3.52 -6.98
C GLY A 130 -5.64 -4.35 -8.04
N ARG A 131 -5.04 -5.49 -8.37
CA ARG A 131 -5.63 -6.57 -9.16
C ARG A 131 -5.38 -7.88 -8.43
N GLU A 132 -6.41 -8.38 -7.76
CA GLU A 132 -6.38 -9.65 -7.03
C GLU A 132 -7.24 -10.68 -7.78
N PRO A 133 -6.78 -11.93 -7.95
CA PRO A 133 -7.66 -13.00 -8.45
C PRO A 133 -8.92 -13.10 -7.59
N GLN A 134 -10.09 -13.25 -8.24
CA GLN A 134 -11.28 -13.64 -7.49
C GLN A 134 -11.11 -15.10 -7.07
N TRP A 135 -11.34 -15.36 -5.79
CA TRP A 135 -11.20 -16.67 -5.20
C TRP A 135 -12.41 -17.50 -5.64
N ASP A 136 -12.18 -18.63 -6.31
CA ASP A 136 -13.18 -19.68 -6.51
C ASP A 136 -13.30 -20.55 -5.24
N ASP A 137 -14.38 -21.34 -5.16
CA ASP A 137 -14.65 -22.22 -4.02
C ASP A 137 -13.55 -23.29 -3.83
N ASP A 138 -12.85 -23.63 -4.92
CA ASP A 138 -11.82 -24.66 -5.00
C ASP A 138 -10.43 -24.23 -4.53
N TYR A 139 -10.19 -22.92 -4.36
CA TYR A 139 -9.01 -22.40 -3.67
C TYR A 139 -7.64 -22.82 -4.26
N LYS A 140 -7.58 -23.13 -5.57
CA LYS A 140 -6.36 -23.71 -6.20
C LYS A 140 -5.27 -22.67 -6.53
N ALA A 141 -5.62 -21.39 -6.66
CA ALA A 141 -4.65 -20.31 -6.87
C ALA A 141 -4.31 -19.62 -5.54
N LYS A 142 -3.27 -20.09 -4.85
CA LYS A 142 -2.77 -19.40 -3.66
C LYS A 142 -2.16 -18.05 -4.03
N GLY A 143 -2.74 -17.01 -3.44
CA GLY A 143 -1.96 -16.07 -2.64
C GLY A 143 -1.44 -14.82 -3.34
N PHE A 144 -1.31 -14.77 -4.66
CA PHE A 144 -0.73 -13.60 -5.30
C PHE A 144 -1.71 -12.45 -5.53
N ALA A 145 -1.25 -11.24 -5.28
CA ALA A 145 -1.89 -10.02 -5.74
C ALA A 145 -0.86 -9.08 -6.36
N TYR A 146 -1.31 -8.39 -7.40
CA TYR A 146 -0.53 -7.39 -8.08
C TYR A 146 -1.08 -6.00 -7.76
N TYR A 147 -0.16 -5.07 -7.52
CA TYR A 147 -0.47 -3.67 -7.28
C TYR A 147 0.43 -2.78 -8.11
N GLN A 148 -0.12 -1.64 -8.50
CA GLN A 148 0.64 -0.52 -9.03
C GLN A 148 0.45 0.64 -8.07
N PHE A 149 1.56 1.24 -7.65
CA PHE A 149 1.57 2.44 -6.83
C PHE A 149 2.03 3.62 -7.68
N THR A 150 1.35 4.74 -7.49
CA THR A 150 1.80 6.06 -7.94
C THR A 150 1.56 7.04 -6.80
N GLY A 151 2.57 7.85 -6.50
CA GLY A 151 2.47 8.88 -5.48
C GLY A 151 3.55 9.94 -5.61
N THR A 152 3.42 10.96 -4.77
CA THR A 152 4.41 12.02 -4.63
C THR A 152 4.79 12.17 -3.16
N TYR A 153 6.05 12.48 -2.91
CA TYR A 153 6.57 12.69 -1.56
C TYR A 153 7.58 13.83 -1.51
N THR A 154 7.78 14.38 -0.33
CA THR A 154 8.86 15.31 0.01
C THR A 154 9.65 14.72 1.18
N VAL A 155 10.91 15.11 1.28
CA VAL A 155 11.76 14.87 2.46
C VAL A 155 12.34 16.20 2.92
N PRO A 156 12.49 16.44 4.23
CA PRO A 156 13.14 17.65 4.72
C PRO A 156 14.57 17.79 4.15
N PRO A 157 15.05 19.03 3.94
CA PRO A 157 16.46 19.27 3.63
C PRO A 157 17.38 18.64 4.69
N LYS A 158 18.57 18.20 4.24
CA LYS A 158 19.62 17.69 5.14
C LYS A 158 20.24 18.78 6.00
#